data_AF-A0A177NQQ0-F1
#
_entry.id   AF-A0A177NQQ0-F1
#
_cell.length_a   1.000
_cell.length_b   1.000
_cell.length_c   1.000
_cell.angle_alpha   90.00
_cell.angle_beta   90.00
_cell.angle_gamma   90.00
#
_symmetry.space_group_name_H-M   'P 1'
#
loop_
_entity.id
_entity.type
_entity.pdbx_description
1 polymer ?
#
loop_
_entity_poly.entity_id
_entity_poly.type
_entity_poly.pdbx_seq_one_letter_code
_entity_poly.pdbx_strand_id
1 'polypeptide(L)'
;MKSATQGQWLTVSPTRDCGIPKRRYIPATSKAMPQSQHDQLQTSVDDEHITVLLNLQRTLGLRFKESALLDAQKAWRQAQRECRITVFSGTKGGKRRQVPVSAEALVALKKAANLQDGPTMIPANLRYVDFRDHCYRQAQQQHFHFHGQRHHYAQQRYQALTGVPAPINTDTAKSAWHAYMAMQLHIDEATAETLDHLARSILSQELGHERLEVVRVYIG
;
A
#
# COMPACT_ATOMS: atom_id res chain seq x y z
N MET A 1 -6.82 43.78 -5.21
CA MET A 1 -7.19 42.91 -6.35
C MET A 1 -8.43 43.37 -7.15
N LYS A 2 -9.34 44.21 -6.62
CA LYS A 2 -10.42 44.82 -7.42
C LYS A 2 -9.94 45.83 -8.48
N SER A 3 -8.81 46.52 -8.23
CA SER A 3 -8.25 47.51 -9.16
C SER A 3 -7.68 46.92 -10.44
N ALA A 4 -7.17 45.69 -10.41
CA ALA A 4 -6.55 45.04 -11.57
C ALA A 4 -7.56 44.35 -12.50
N THR A 5 -8.73 44.00 -12.00
CA THR A 5 -9.70 43.14 -12.69
C THR A 5 -11.02 43.84 -13.00
N GLN A 6 -11.20 45.08 -12.52
CA GLN A 6 -12.45 45.85 -12.62
C GLN A 6 -13.70 45.05 -12.18
N GLY A 7 -13.53 44.09 -11.26
CA GLY A 7 -14.63 43.21 -10.83
C GLY A 7 -14.96 42.05 -11.79
N GLN A 8 -14.26 41.92 -12.91
CA GLN A 8 -14.46 40.88 -13.93
C GLN A 8 -13.41 39.76 -13.82
N TRP A 9 -13.23 39.18 -12.64
CA TRP A 9 -12.35 38.02 -12.50
C TRP A 9 -13.01 36.77 -13.12
N LEU A 10 -12.52 36.35 -14.28
CA LEU A 10 -12.91 35.09 -14.90
C LEU A 10 -12.08 33.96 -14.30
N THR A 11 -12.74 33.00 -13.66
CA THR A 11 -12.06 31.84 -13.09
C THR A 11 -11.62 30.90 -14.20
N VAL A 12 -10.32 30.91 -14.50
CA VAL A 12 -9.70 29.94 -15.39
C VAL A 12 -9.38 28.63 -14.65
N SER A 13 -9.69 27.50 -15.28
CA SER A 13 -9.37 26.16 -14.82
C SER A 13 -8.49 25.49 -15.88
N PRO A 14 -7.20 25.22 -15.58
CA PRO A 14 -6.31 24.53 -16.53
C PRO A 14 -6.89 23.22 -17.05
N THR A 15 -7.67 22.51 -16.22
CA THR A 15 -8.33 21.27 -16.64
C THR A 15 -9.48 21.51 -17.62
N ARG A 16 -10.40 22.42 -17.29
CA ARG A 16 -11.60 22.64 -18.12
C ARG A 16 -11.25 23.39 -19.39
N ASP A 17 -10.47 24.46 -19.27
CA ASP A 17 -10.25 25.42 -20.34
C ASP A 17 -9.19 24.93 -21.35
N CYS A 18 -8.33 23.99 -20.95
CA CYS A 18 -7.41 23.29 -21.86
C CYS A 18 -7.91 21.89 -22.27
N GLY A 19 -9.15 21.52 -21.95
CA GLY A 19 -9.73 20.22 -22.31
C GLY A 19 -9.01 19.01 -21.70
N ILE A 20 -8.29 19.17 -20.60
CA ILE A 20 -7.56 18.09 -19.94
C ILE A 20 -8.58 17.19 -19.21
N PRO A 21 -8.63 15.88 -19.51
CA PRO A 21 -9.56 14.97 -18.86
C PRO A 21 -9.43 14.99 -17.33
N LYS A 22 -10.57 14.96 -16.63
CA LYS A 22 -10.56 14.81 -15.17
C LYS A 22 -9.95 13.45 -14.81
N ARG A 23 -8.96 13.49 -13.93
CA ARG A 23 -8.25 12.29 -13.46
C ARG A 23 -9.23 11.37 -12.71
N ARG A 24 -9.40 10.13 -13.19
CA ARG A 24 -10.13 9.09 -12.46
C ARG A 24 -9.16 8.44 -11.47
N TYR A 25 -9.44 8.58 -10.18
CA TYR A 25 -8.56 8.09 -9.12
C TYR A 25 -8.84 6.64 -8.71
N ILE A 26 -10.04 6.12 -9.01
CA ILE A 26 -10.42 4.73 -8.75
C ILE A 26 -9.99 3.90 -9.97
N PRO A 27 -9.08 2.94 -9.81
CA PRO A 27 -8.67 2.08 -10.91
C PRO A 27 -9.83 1.17 -11.34
N ALA A 28 -9.88 0.83 -12.63
CA ALA A 28 -10.85 -0.14 -13.16
C ALA A 28 -10.41 -1.59 -12.93
N THR A 29 -9.11 -1.81 -12.76
CA THR A 29 -8.51 -3.12 -12.55
C THR A 29 -7.54 -3.09 -11.38
N SER A 30 -7.37 -4.22 -10.72
CA SER A 30 -6.43 -4.36 -9.61
C SER A 30 -5.00 -4.10 -10.07
N LYS A 31 -4.26 -3.31 -9.28
CA LYS A 31 -2.81 -3.09 -9.42
C LYS A 31 -2.01 -3.98 -8.46
N ALA A 32 -2.68 -4.90 -7.77
CA ALA A 32 -2.00 -5.84 -6.90
C ALA A 32 -1.09 -6.76 -7.72
N MET A 33 0.12 -6.99 -7.23
CA MET A 33 1.00 -7.99 -7.84
C MET A 33 0.40 -9.39 -7.60
N PRO A 34 0.11 -10.17 -8.66
CA PRO A 34 -0.37 -11.53 -8.52
C PRO A 34 0.61 -12.40 -7.73
N GLN A 35 0.10 -13.44 -7.05
CA GLN A 35 0.94 -14.39 -6.30
C GLN A 35 1.97 -15.06 -7.21
N SER A 36 1.55 -15.51 -8.40
CA SER A 36 2.44 -16.13 -9.39
C SER A 36 3.62 -15.24 -9.80
N GLN A 37 3.37 -13.95 -10.04
CA GLN A 37 4.44 -12.99 -10.36
C GLN A 37 5.35 -12.76 -9.15
N HIS A 38 4.80 -12.69 -7.93
CA HIS A 38 5.60 -12.55 -6.73
C HIS A 38 6.53 -13.76 -6.53
N ASP A 39 6.01 -14.98 -6.69
CA ASP A 39 6.77 -16.23 -6.54
C ASP A 39 7.86 -16.36 -7.61
N GLN A 40 7.53 -15.98 -8.85
CA GLN A 40 8.50 -15.92 -9.93
C GLN A 40 9.66 -14.98 -9.57
N LEU A 41 9.37 -13.77 -9.05
CA LEU A 41 10.39 -12.81 -8.66
C LEU A 41 11.24 -13.28 -7.47
N GLN A 42 10.70 -14.12 -6.57
CA GLN A 42 11.50 -14.72 -5.50
C GLN A 42 12.59 -15.67 -6.04
N THR A 43 12.41 -16.17 -7.27
CA THR A 43 13.34 -17.11 -7.91
C THR A 43 14.20 -16.44 -8.99
N SER A 44 13.65 -15.50 -9.74
CA SER A 44 14.32 -14.89 -10.91
C SER A 44 15.15 -13.65 -10.59
N VAL A 45 15.01 -13.08 -9.39
CA VAL A 45 15.79 -11.92 -8.95
C VAL A 45 16.92 -12.39 -8.03
N ASP A 46 18.15 -12.30 -8.52
CA ASP A 46 19.34 -12.73 -7.77
C ASP A 46 19.65 -11.84 -6.55
N ASP A 47 19.17 -10.60 -6.55
CA ASP A 47 19.38 -9.66 -5.45
C ASP A 47 18.44 -9.96 -4.28
N GLU A 48 19.01 -10.51 -3.20
CA GLU A 48 18.26 -10.88 -2.00
C GLU A 48 17.61 -9.67 -1.30
N HIS A 49 18.22 -8.47 -1.35
CA HIS A 49 17.59 -7.28 -0.77
C HIS A 49 16.27 -6.98 -1.48
N ILE A 50 16.23 -7.10 -2.81
CA ILE A 50 15.01 -6.84 -3.57
C ILE A 50 13.90 -7.84 -3.21
N THR A 51 14.22 -9.13 -3.16
CA THR A 51 13.21 -10.17 -2.81
C THR A 51 12.68 -9.99 -1.39
N VAL A 52 13.56 -9.65 -0.43
CA VAL A 52 13.18 -9.32 0.95
C VAL A 52 12.33 -8.06 1.03
N LEU A 53 12.67 -6.99 0.30
CA LEU A 53 11.86 -5.77 0.25
C LEU A 53 10.47 -6.04 -0.32
N LEU A 54 10.35 -6.90 -1.34
CA LEU A 54 9.06 -7.32 -1.88
C LEU A 54 8.22 -8.03 -0.81
N ASN A 55 8.81 -8.94 -0.04
CA ASN A 55 8.14 -9.66 1.05
C ASN A 55 7.65 -8.71 2.16
N LEU A 56 8.50 -7.76 2.58
CA LEU A 56 8.11 -6.73 3.56
C LEU A 56 6.96 -5.87 3.05
N GLN A 57 6.99 -5.44 1.79
CA GLN A 57 5.92 -4.62 1.22
C GLN A 57 4.62 -5.42 1.07
N ARG A 58 4.70 -6.71 0.72
CA ARG A 58 3.56 -7.60 0.52
C ARG A 58 2.82 -7.90 1.81
N THR A 59 3.57 -8.14 2.88
CA THR A 59 3.04 -8.63 4.16
C THR A 59 2.72 -7.52 5.17
N LEU A 60 3.36 -6.35 5.05
CA LEU A 60 3.18 -5.22 5.98
C LEU A 60 2.62 -3.96 5.30
N GLY A 61 2.33 -4.03 4.01
CA GLY A 61 1.85 -2.88 3.25
C GLY A 61 2.80 -1.69 3.41
N LEU A 62 4.10 -1.88 3.20
CA LEU A 62 5.10 -0.80 3.23
C LEU A 62 5.20 -0.12 1.86
N ARG A 63 5.58 1.16 1.84
CA ARG A 63 6.08 1.80 0.62
C ARG A 63 7.52 1.35 0.41
N PHE A 64 8.03 1.40 -0.82
CA PHE A 64 9.45 1.10 -1.10
C PHE A 64 10.41 1.83 -0.14
N LYS A 65 10.22 3.14 0.04
CA LYS A 65 11.06 3.95 0.92
C LYS A 65 10.94 3.55 2.40
N GLU A 66 9.74 3.13 2.83
CA GLU A 66 9.50 2.65 4.20
C GLU A 66 10.17 1.29 4.42
N SER A 67 10.09 0.36 3.45
CA SER A 67 10.78 -0.93 3.54
C SER A 67 12.31 -0.77 3.47
N ALA A 68 12.83 0.13 2.64
CA ALA A 68 14.26 0.37 2.53
C ALA A 68 14.83 1.00 3.81
N LEU A 69 14.12 1.94 4.43
CA LEU A 69 14.55 2.62 5.66
C LEU A 69 14.10 1.90 6.95
N LEU A 70 13.57 0.68 6.85
CA LEU A 70 13.14 -0.10 8.00
C LEU A 70 14.37 -0.62 8.75
N ASP A 71 14.41 -0.41 10.06
CA ASP A 71 15.24 -1.19 10.98
C ASP A 71 14.53 -2.52 11.25
N ALA A 72 14.83 -3.53 10.43
CA ALA A 72 14.17 -4.83 10.46
C ALA A 72 14.49 -5.64 11.71
N GLN A 73 15.70 -5.54 12.26
CA GLN A 73 16.07 -6.16 13.53
C GLN A 73 15.23 -5.62 14.70
N LYS A 74 15.00 -4.31 14.75
CA LYS A 74 14.10 -3.70 15.74
C LYS A 74 12.65 -4.09 15.48
N ALA A 75 12.20 -4.05 14.23
CA ALA A 75 10.83 -4.35 13.87
C ALA A 75 10.48 -5.83 14.14
N TRP A 76 11.37 -6.77 13.87
CA TRP A 76 11.21 -8.20 14.18
C TRP A 76 11.07 -8.43 15.68
N ARG A 77 11.95 -7.83 16.51
CA ARG A 77 11.83 -7.90 17.99
C ARG A 77 10.54 -7.27 18.52
N GLN A 78 10.08 -6.17 17.91
CA GLN A 78 8.80 -5.55 18.28
C GLN A 78 7.64 -6.48 17.93
N ALA A 79 7.64 -7.06 16.74
CA ALA A 79 6.61 -7.97 16.26
C ALA A 79 6.44 -9.20 17.17
N GLN A 80 7.53 -9.78 17.66
CA GLN A 80 7.49 -10.92 18.58
C GLN A 80 6.81 -10.60 19.91
N ARG A 81 6.85 -9.35 20.37
CA ARG A 81 6.27 -8.93 21.66
C ARG A 81 4.85 -8.38 21.51
N GLU A 82 4.57 -7.67 20.43
CA GLU A 82 3.38 -6.82 20.31
C GLU A 82 2.44 -7.25 19.18
N CYS A 83 2.82 -8.25 18.37
CA CYS A 83 2.12 -8.66 17.14
C CYS A 83 1.85 -7.50 16.17
N ARG A 84 2.66 -6.44 16.24
CA ARG A 84 2.59 -5.24 15.41
C ARG A 84 3.97 -4.58 15.31
N ILE A 85 4.17 -3.76 14.28
CA ILE A 85 5.34 -2.89 14.16
C ILE A 85 4.96 -1.43 14.03
N THR A 86 5.85 -0.55 14.48
CA THR A 86 5.75 0.89 14.26
C THR A 86 6.55 1.28 13.01
N VAL A 87 5.89 1.92 12.04
CA VAL A 87 6.51 2.44 10.82
C VAL A 87 6.59 3.96 10.93
N PHE A 88 7.79 4.51 10.73
CA PHE A 88 8.03 5.95 10.81
C PHE A 88 9.00 6.42 9.72
N SER A 89 10.17 5.79 9.62
CA SER A 89 11.16 6.10 8.59
C SER A 89 10.60 5.90 7.19
N GLY A 90 10.81 6.87 6.30
CA GLY A 90 10.34 6.81 4.92
C GLY A 90 8.85 7.11 4.71
N THR A 91 8.09 7.34 5.78
CA THR A 91 6.67 7.70 5.67
C THR A 91 6.51 9.07 5.00
N LYS A 92 5.52 9.17 4.11
CA LYS A 92 5.15 10.44 3.51
C LYS A 92 4.58 11.37 4.59
N GLY A 93 5.17 12.56 4.75
CA GLY A 93 4.74 13.55 5.75
C GLY A 93 5.14 13.22 7.19
N GLY A 94 6.04 12.25 7.42
CA GLY A 94 6.56 11.94 8.76
C GLY A 94 5.53 11.31 9.71
N LYS A 95 4.43 10.78 9.17
CA LYS A 95 3.33 10.23 9.98
C LYS A 95 3.65 8.83 10.46
N ARG A 96 3.78 8.68 11.78
CA ARG A 96 3.94 7.38 12.44
C ARG A 96 2.64 6.57 12.31
N ARG A 97 2.75 5.29 11.96
CA ARG A 97 1.63 4.35 11.92
C ARG A 97 2.02 3.00 12.51
N GLN A 98 1.02 2.25 12.94
CA GLN A 98 1.20 0.86 13.35
C GLN A 98 0.63 -0.08 12.30
N VAL A 99 1.25 -1.25 12.16
CA VAL A 99 0.82 -2.30 11.24
C VAL A 99 0.78 -3.62 12.01
N PRO A 100 -0.31 -4.39 11.96
CA PRO A 100 -0.35 -5.73 12.52
C PRO A 100 0.63 -6.65 11.78
N VAL A 101 1.16 -7.64 12.49
CA VAL A 101 2.09 -8.63 11.92
C VAL A 101 1.41 -9.99 11.89
N SER A 102 1.13 -10.51 10.68
CA SER A 102 0.70 -11.89 10.47
C SER A 102 1.87 -12.88 10.67
N ALA A 103 1.58 -14.17 10.63
CA ALA A 103 2.60 -15.20 10.64
C ALA A 103 3.57 -15.06 9.44
N GLU A 104 3.07 -14.77 8.23
CA GLU A 104 3.96 -14.56 7.06
C GLU A 104 4.79 -13.29 7.22
N ALA A 105 4.20 -12.22 7.76
CA ALA A 105 4.92 -10.98 8.03
C ALA A 105 6.06 -11.19 9.05
N LEU A 106 5.87 -12.05 10.05
CA LEU A 106 6.92 -12.39 11.02
C LEU A 106 8.09 -13.14 10.36
N VAL A 107 7.80 -14.05 9.43
CA VAL A 107 8.82 -14.75 8.63
C VAL A 107 9.58 -13.76 7.74
N ALA A 108 8.87 -12.86 7.05
CA ALA A 108 9.49 -11.83 6.23
C ALA A 108 10.40 -10.90 7.05
N LEU A 109 9.95 -10.49 8.25
CA LEU A 109 10.74 -9.69 9.18
C LEU A 109 11.98 -10.44 9.68
N LYS A 110 11.87 -11.74 9.96
CA LYS A 110 13.03 -12.55 10.36
C LYS A 110 14.09 -12.60 9.26
N LYS A 111 13.67 -12.87 8.02
CA LYS A 111 14.59 -12.87 6.87
C LYS A 111 15.26 -11.51 6.68
N ALA A 112 14.48 -10.43 6.78
CA ALA A 112 14.99 -9.06 6.72
C ALA A 112 15.99 -8.74 7.85
N ALA A 113 15.68 -9.14 9.08
CA ALA A 113 16.55 -8.92 10.23
C ALA A 113 17.90 -9.65 10.11
N ASN A 114 17.91 -10.83 9.50
CA ASN A 114 19.13 -11.60 9.23
C ASN A 114 19.98 -10.97 8.11
N LEU A 115 19.34 -10.39 7.09
CA LEU A 115 20.03 -9.76 5.96
C LEU A 115 20.57 -8.36 6.29
N GLN A 116 19.93 -7.65 7.22
CA GLN A 116 20.33 -6.29 7.61
C GLN A 116 21.75 -6.26 8.19
N ASP A 117 22.62 -5.44 7.58
CA ASP A 117 24.04 -5.25 7.93
C ASP A 117 24.33 -3.87 8.56
N GLY A 118 23.30 -3.02 8.70
CA GLY A 118 23.42 -1.66 9.22
C GLY A 118 22.17 -1.18 9.97
N PRO A 119 21.89 0.14 10.02
CA PRO A 119 20.72 0.67 10.74
C PRO A 119 19.39 0.49 10.00
N THR A 120 19.43 0.10 8.72
CA THR A 120 18.25 -0.04 7.85
C THR A 120 18.45 -1.18 6.86
N MET A 121 17.44 -1.49 6.04
CA MET A 121 17.56 -2.46 4.93
C MET A 121 18.43 -1.98 3.75
N ILE A 122 18.90 -0.73 3.76
CA ILE A 122 19.91 -0.25 2.82
C ILE A 122 21.26 -0.85 3.23
N PRO A 123 22.00 -1.50 2.30
CA PRO A 123 23.35 -2.00 2.58
C PRO A 123 24.24 -0.92 3.20
N ALA A 124 25.05 -1.28 4.20
CA ALA A 124 25.80 -0.32 5.01
C ALA A 124 26.78 0.55 4.20
N ASN A 125 27.22 0.05 3.04
CA ASN A 125 28.13 0.74 2.13
C ASN A 125 27.41 1.62 1.08
N LEU A 126 26.07 1.68 1.07
CA LEU A 126 25.29 2.44 0.09
C LEU A 126 24.51 3.58 0.73
N ARG A 127 24.35 4.67 -0.02
CA ARG A 127 23.38 5.71 0.31
C ARG A 127 22.01 5.30 -0.22
N TYR A 128 20.96 5.87 0.37
CA TYR A 128 19.58 5.63 -0.05
C TYR A 128 19.36 5.86 -1.56
N VAL A 129 19.92 6.92 -2.13
CA VAL A 129 19.71 7.25 -3.55
C VAL A 129 20.31 6.17 -4.45
N ASP A 130 21.52 5.72 -4.14
CA ASP A 130 22.23 4.72 -4.95
C ASP A 130 21.52 3.35 -4.87
N PHE A 131 21.12 2.95 -3.66
CA PHE A 131 20.35 1.72 -3.45
C PHE A 131 18.96 1.77 -4.10
N ARG A 132 18.26 2.91 -3.99
CA ARG A 132 16.97 3.13 -4.65
C ARG A 132 17.13 2.98 -6.16
N ASP A 133 18.08 3.67 -6.76
CA ASP A 133 18.25 3.69 -8.21
C ASP A 133 18.64 2.29 -8.73
N HIS A 134 19.48 1.56 -7.99
CA HIS A 134 19.74 0.14 -8.23
C HIS A 134 18.46 -0.70 -8.23
N CYS A 135 17.66 -0.64 -7.16
CA CYS A 135 16.42 -1.40 -7.04
C CYS A 135 15.42 -1.10 -8.17
N TYR A 136 15.26 0.18 -8.55
CA TYR A 136 14.35 0.54 -9.63
C TYR A 136 14.86 0.14 -11.03
N ARG A 137 16.18 0.14 -11.26
CA ARG A 137 16.75 -0.43 -12.50
C ARG A 137 16.46 -1.92 -12.61
N GLN A 138 16.67 -2.67 -11.52
CA GLN A 138 16.33 -4.09 -11.47
C GLN A 138 14.84 -4.33 -11.71
N ALA A 139 13.97 -3.53 -11.07
CA ALA A 139 12.52 -3.60 -11.30
C ALA A 139 12.12 -3.33 -12.75
N GLN A 140 12.81 -2.41 -13.44
CA GLN A 140 12.59 -2.13 -14.85
C GLN A 140 13.04 -3.30 -15.74
N GLN A 141 14.20 -3.88 -15.48
CA GLN A 141 14.75 -5.03 -16.22
C GLN A 141 13.88 -6.28 -16.08
N GLN A 142 13.30 -6.49 -14.89
CA GLN A 142 12.45 -7.64 -14.57
C GLN A 142 10.94 -7.33 -14.74
N HIS A 143 10.61 -6.16 -15.31
CA HIS A 143 9.26 -5.73 -15.62
C HIS A 143 8.24 -5.81 -14.46
N PHE A 144 8.63 -5.36 -13.26
CA PHE A 144 7.74 -5.31 -12.11
C PHE A 144 7.68 -3.93 -11.43
N HIS A 145 6.66 -3.74 -10.59
CA HIS A 145 6.50 -2.55 -9.77
C HIS A 145 6.36 -2.90 -8.30
N PHE A 146 7.25 -2.35 -7.46
CA PHE A 146 7.21 -2.49 -6.01
C PHE A 146 5.84 -2.15 -5.41
N HIS A 147 5.19 -1.09 -5.90
CA HIS A 147 3.92 -0.63 -5.34
C HIS A 147 2.79 -1.68 -5.46
N GLY A 148 2.89 -2.62 -6.41
CA GLY A 148 1.91 -3.70 -6.55
C GLY A 148 1.81 -4.57 -5.30
N GLN A 149 2.88 -4.69 -4.51
CA GLN A 149 2.85 -5.42 -3.24
C GLN A 149 1.99 -4.71 -2.18
N ARG A 150 2.00 -3.38 -2.17
CA ARG A 150 1.14 -2.59 -1.26
C ARG A 150 -0.34 -2.72 -1.64
N HIS A 151 -0.65 -2.77 -2.93
CA HIS A 151 -2.00 -3.07 -3.40
C HIS A 151 -2.45 -4.46 -2.97
N HIS A 152 -1.57 -5.45 -3.10
CA HIS A 152 -1.83 -6.81 -2.61
C HIS A 152 -2.14 -6.83 -1.11
N TYR A 153 -1.29 -6.22 -0.28
CA TYR A 153 -1.52 -6.09 1.16
C TYR A 153 -2.91 -5.52 1.46
N ALA A 154 -3.26 -4.39 0.85
CA ALA A 154 -4.51 -3.70 1.14
C ALA A 154 -5.74 -4.56 0.81
N GLN A 155 -5.69 -5.31 -0.28
CA GLN A 155 -6.77 -6.19 -0.71
C GLN A 155 -6.91 -7.42 0.18
N GLN A 156 -5.80 -8.08 0.52
CA GLN A 156 -5.81 -9.22 1.46
C GLN A 156 -6.25 -8.78 2.86
N ARG A 157 -5.77 -7.63 3.31
CA ARG A 157 -6.12 -7.08 4.61
C ARG A 157 -7.59 -6.65 4.69
N TYR A 158 -8.15 -6.09 3.61
CA TYR A 158 -9.59 -5.84 3.52
C TYR A 158 -10.39 -7.14 3.71
N GLN A 159 -10.04 -8.17 2.95
CA GLN A 159 -10.72 -9.47 3.06
C GLN A 159 -10.56 -10.10 4.44
N ALA A 160 -9.40 -9.98 5.07
CA ALA A 160 -9.19 -10.44 6.44
C ALA A 160 -10.04 -9.68 7.48
N LEU A 161 -10.40 -8.43 7.20
CA LEU A 161 -11.23 -7.59 8.08
C LEU A 161 -12.73 -7.82 7.87
N THR A 162 -13.16 -8.09 6.63
CA THR A 162 -14.59 -8.15 6.27
C THR A 162 -15.09 -9.57 6.00
N GLY A 163 -14.19 -10.53 5.73
CA GLY A 163 -14.55 -11.85 5.20
C GLY A 163 -14.87 -11.88 3.70
N VAL A 164 -14.89 -10.72 3.03
CA VAL A 164 -15.29 -10.58 1.62
C VAL A 164 -14.12 -10.02 0.79
N PRO A 165 -13.87 -10.50 -0.44
CA PRO A 165 -12.85 -9.92 -1.32
C PRO A 165 -12.99 -8.40 -1.46
N ALA A 166 -11.87 -7.71 -1.67
CA ALA A 166 -11.89 -6.28 -1.93
C ALA A 166 -12.77 -5.94 -3.16
N PRO A 167 -13.53 -4.82 -3.16
CA PRO A 167 -14.45 -4.48 -4.24
C PRO A 167 -13.82 -4.49 -5.64
N ILE A 168 -12.56 -4.05 -5.78
CA ILE A 168 -11.80 -4.06 -7.04
C ILE A 168 -11.53 -5.46 -7.60
N ASN A 169 -11.68 -6.50 -6.78
CA ASN A 169 -11.55 -7.90 -7.17
C ASN A 169 -12.93 -8.55 -7.40
N THR A 170 -13.98 -7.75 -7.50
CA THR A 170 -15.36 -8.19 -7.80
C THR A 170 -15.87 -7.41 -9.00
N ASP A 171 -16.84 -7.99 -9.72
CA ASP A 171 -17.55 -7.31 -10.80
C ASP A 171 -18.77 -6.50 -10.29
N THR A 172 -18.81 -6.23 -8.97
CA THR A 172 -19.93 -5.56 -8.32
C THR A 172 -19.85 -4.04 -8.53
N ALA A 173 -20.93 -3.45 -9.03
CA ALA A 173 -21.05 -2.00 -9.13
C ALA A 173 -20.99 -1.35 -7.74
N LYS A 174 -20.34 -0.19 -7.63
CA LYS A 174 -20.18 0.54 -6.36
C LYS A 174 -21.51 0.75 -5.61
N SER A 175 -22.61 1.02 -6.32
CA SER A 175 -23.93 1.24 -5.73
C SER A 175 -24.57 -0.01 -5.15
N ALA A 176 -24.11 -1.20 -5.55
CA ALA A 176 -24.61 -2.49 -5.07
C ALA A 176 -23.64 -3.17 -4.08
N TRP A 177 -22.56 -2.47 -3.67
CA TRP A 177 -21.48 -3.06 -2.89
C TRP A 177 -21.96 -3.58 -1.53
N HIS A 178 -22.72 -2.76 -0.79
CA HIS A 178 -23.19 -3.14 0.55
C HIS A 178 -24.25 -4.24 0.49
N ALA A 179 -25.18 -4.19 -0.46
CA ALA A 179 -26.11 -5.30 -0.74
C ALA A 179 -25.37 -6.62 -1.08
N TYR A 180 -24.32 -6.56 -1.90
CA TYR A 180 -23.48 -7.73 -2.20
C TYR A 180 -22.81 -8.28 -0.94
N MET A 181 -22.17 -7.43 -0.14
CA MET A 181 -21.55 -7.85 1.12
C MET A 181 -22.57 -8.46 2.09
N ALA A 182 -23.74 -7.84 2.23
CA ALA A 182 -24.84 -8.31 3.08
C ALA A 182 -25.28 -9.73 2.68
N MET A 183 -25.43 -9.97 1.38
CA MET A 183 -25.75 -11.29 0.83
C MET A 183 -24.65 -12.32 1.10
N GLN A 184 -23.37 -11.97 0.87
CA GLN A 184 -22.24 -12.90 1.08
C GLN A 184 -22.07 -13.30 2.56
N LEU A 185 -22.36 -12.38 3.47
CA LEU A 185 -22.14 -12.56 4.91
C LEU A 185 -23.41 -12.97 5.68
N HIS A 186 -24.57 -13.02 5.00
CA HIS A 186 -25.87 -13.27 5.61
C HIS A 186 -26.21 -12.28 6.75
N ILE A 187 -25.96 -11.00 6.51
CA ILE A 187 -26.24 -9.87 7.42
C ILE A 187 -27.13 -8.84 6.71
N ASP A 188 -27.65 -7.86 7.44
CA ASP A 188 -28.37 -6.74 6.83
C ASP A 188 -27.42 -5.71 6.19
N GLU A 189 -27.96 -4.89 5.28
CA GLU A 189 -27.17 -3.93 4.50
C GLU A 189 -26.54 -2.82 5.37
N ALA A 190 -27.19 -2.40 6.46
CA ALA A 190 -26.64 -1.38 7.35
C ALA A 190 -25.44 -1.93 8.15
N THR A 191 -25.50 -3.19 8.58
CA THR A 191 -24.35 -3.89 9.19
C THR A 191 -23.21 -4.05 8.18
N ALA A 192 -23.51 -4.39 6.92
CA ALA A 192 -22.50 -4.49 5.86
C ALA A 192 -21.82 -3.13 5.56
N GLU A 193 -22.59 -2.05 5.50
CA GLU A 193 -22.07 -0.69 5.33
C GLU A 193 -21.13 -0.30 6.49
N THR A 194 -21.54 -0.58 7.73
CA THR A 194 -20.73 -0.31 8.92
C THR A 194 -19.42 -1.09 8.88
N LEU A 195 -19.47 -2.37 8.49
CA LEU A 195 -18.28 -3.22 8.37
C LEU A 195 -17.32 -2.73 7.28
N ASP A 196 -17.83 -2.37 6.09
CA ASP A 196 -17.03 -1.80 5.00
C ASP A 196 -16.34 -0.50 5.45
N HIS A 197 -17.08 0.40 6.09
CA HIS A 197 -16.55 1.67 6.58
C HIS A 197 -15.45 1.44 7.64
N LEU A 198 -15.67 0.52 8.59
CA LEU A 198 -14.68 0.17 9.60
C LEU A 198 -13.41 -0.40 8.98
N ALA A 199 -13.54 -1.36 8.04
CA ALA A 199 -12.41 -1.97 7.37
C ALA A 199 -11.59 -0.93 6.58
N ARG A 200 -12.27 -0.03 5.86
CA ARG A 200 -11.62 1.08 5.14
C ARG A 200 -10.91 2.04 6.10
N SER A 201 -11.48 2.31 7.28
CA SER A 201 -10.86 3.15 8.31
C SER A 201 -9.58 2.53 8.86
N ILE A 202 -9.63 1.26 9.25
CA ILE A 202 -8.46 0.50 9.72
C ILE A 202 -7.37 0.49 8.64
N LEU A 203 -7.72 0.16 7.39
CA LEU A 203 -6.77 0.19 6.27
C LEU A 203 -6.19 1.57 6.02
N SER A 204 -6.98 2.64 6.16
CA SER A 204 -6.49 4.01 5.99
C SER A 204 -5.41 4.37 6.99
N GLN A 205 -5.57 3.94 8.25
CA GLN A 205 -4.59 4.11 9.32
C GLN A 205 -3.36 3.24 9.08
N GLU A 206 -3.57 1.94 8.83
CA GLU A 206 -2.50 0.99 8.52
C GLU A 206 -1.72 1.42 7.28
N LEU A 207 -2.33 2.04 6.26
CA LEU A 207 -1.62 2.55 5.08
C LEU A 207 -1.08 3.99 5.25
N GLY A 208 -1.33 4.66 6.37
CA GLY A 208 -0.83 6.01 6.65
C GLY A 208 -1.37 7.09 5.71
N HIS A 209 -2.65 7.00 5.36
CA HIS A 209 -3.32 7.97 4.49
C HIS A 209 -4.34 8.86 5.20
N GLU A 210 -4.86 8.46 6.37
CA GLU A 210 -5.85 9.17 7.21
C GLU A 210 -7.12 9.64 6.48
N ARG A 211 -7.29 9.23 5.21
CA ARG A 211 -8.37 9.64 4.32
C ARG A 211 -8.85 8.43 3.54
N LEU A 212 -10.12 8.08 3.72
CA LEU A 212 -10.75 6.90 3.10
C LEU A 212 -10.74 6.96 1.56
N GLU A 213 -10.77 8.17 0.99
CA GLU A 213 -10.69 8.39 -0.45
C GLU A 213 -9.41 7.80 -1.08
N VAL A 214 -8.31 7.75 -0.33
CA VAL A 214 -7.05 7.19 -0.81
C VAL A 214 -7.06 5.67 -0.75
N VAL A 215 -7.84 5.07 0.16
CA VAL A 215 -8.01 3.61 0.27
C VAL A 215 -8.68 3.05 -0.99
N ARG A 216 -9.60 3.79 -1.62
CA ARG A 216 -10.25 3.40 -2.89
C ARG A 216 -9.26 3.13 -4.02
N VAL A 217 -8.09 3.77 -4.01
CA VAL A 217 -7.03 3.51 -4.99
C VAL A 217 -6.51 2.07 -4.87
N TYR A 218 -6.58 1.48 -3.68
CA TYR A 218 -6.05 0.16 -3.40
C TYR A 218 -7.07 -0.97 -3.54
N ILE A 219 -8.33 -0.71 -3.15
CA ILE A 219 -9.35 -1.76 -3.00
C ILE A 219 -10.66 -1.51 -3.77
N GLY A 220 -10.80 -0.37 -4.47
CA GLY A 220 -12.07 0.02 -5.13
C GLY A 220 -12.91 0.97 -4.28
#